data_AF-A0A086WFM6-F1
#
_entry.id   AF-A0A086WFM6-F1
#
_cell.length_a   1.000
_cell.length_b   1.000
_cell.length_c   1.000
_cell.angle_alpha   90.00
_cell.angle_beta   90.00
_cell.angle_gamma   90.00
#
_symmetry.space_group_name_H-M   'P 1'
#
loop_
_entity.id
_entity.type
_entity.pdbx_description
1 polymer ?
#
loop_
_entity_poly.entity_id
_entity_poly.type
_entity_poly.pdbx_seq_one_letter_code
_entity_poly.pdbx_strand_id
1 'polypeptide(L)'
;MQQTPTISVVITTYNRPDALEAVVEACFMQDDKNFEIIIADDGSTANTRDTVTALAARSPVPLKHVWQPDEGFRAAMARNRGTLAATGNYIIFLDGDCVPQRDFIARHRLLARPGFLVSGSRILLSQALTERVLREHIDVAGLGVLERLRCRLRGDMNKVLQTMLRWPDIGRVRRRFSWRRIKSCNLAVWRADLEKVNGFDESFVGWGHEDADLVLRLFHAGVLRKDGALATEVLHLWHREAERDEESSNRNVVLQRAADRTTQAVRGLREHAGEAPSSIPG
;
A
#
# COMPACT_ATOMS: atom_id res chain seq x y z
N MET A 1 4.12 -18.64 22.37
CA MET A 1 3.36 -17.37 22.23
C MET A 1 3.71 -16.77 20.88
N GLN A 2 2.74 -16.44 20.03
CA GLN A 2 3.05 -15.74 18.77
C GLN A 2 3.55 -14.34 19.12
N GLN A 3 4.75 -13.98 18.66
CA GLN A 3 5.29 -12.63 18.85
C GLN A 3 4.36 -11.62 18.16
N THR A 4 4.02 -10.53 18.84
CA THR A 4 3.30 -9.41 18.24
C THR A 4 4.15 -8.83 17.09
N PRO A 5 3.60 -8.69 15.86
CA PRO A 5 4.39 -8.21 14.73
C PRO A 5 4.85 -6.77 14.96
N THR A 6 6.03 -6.39 14.50
CA THR A 6 6.43 -4.99 14.38
C THR A 6 6.03 -4.49 12.99
N ILE A 7 5.32 -3.37 12.91
CA ILE A 7 4.67 -2.93 11.66
C ILE A 7 5.44 -1.76 11.05
N SER A 8 5.71 -1.84 9.76
CA SER A 8 6.12 -0.70 8.95
C SER A 8 5.11 -0.47 7.83
N VAL A 9 4.62 0.76 7.70
CA VAL A 9 3.74 1.18 6.62
C VAL A 9 4.59 1.83 5.54
N VAL A 10 4.73 1.15 4.40
CA VAL A 10 5.44 1.65 3.22
C VAL A 10 4.41 2.36 2.33
N ILE A 11 4.49 3.70 2.29
CA ILE A 11 3.58 4.57 1.56
C ILE A 11 4.25 4.99 0.24
N THR A 12 3.74 4.55 -0.91
CA THR A 12 4.29 4.95 -2.20
C THR A 12 3.75 6.29 -2.68
N THR A 13 4.59 7.15 -3.23
CA THR A 13 4.18 8.47 -3.74
C THR A 13 4.89 8.86 -5.03
N TYR A 14 4.22 9.68 -5.85
CA TYR A 14 4.78 10.34 -7.02
C TYR A 14 4.03 11.65 -7.30
N ASN A 15 4.71 12.79 -7.17
CA ASN A 15 4.25 14.13 -7.55
C ASN A 15 2.80 14.50 -7.13
N ARG A 16 2.36 14.00 -5.97
CA ARG A 16 1.01 14.27 -5.41
C ARG A 16 1.05 14.59 -3.90
N PRO A 17 1.76 15.66 -3.49
CA PRO A 17 1.99 15.98 -2.08
C PRO A 17 0.73 16.25 -1.28
N ASP A 18 -0.32 16.81 -1.90
CA ASP A 18 -1.62 17.08 -1.28
C ASP A 18 -2.31 15.80 -0.80
N ALA A 19 -2.36 14.78 -1.67
CA ALA A 19 -2.89 13.47 -1.31
C ALA A 19 -2.02 12.76 -0.27
N LEU A 20 -0.69 12.83 -0.45
CA LEU A 20 0.26 12.24 0.48
C LEU A 20 0.08 12.80 1.90
N GLU A 21 -0.08 14.12 2.03
CA GLU A 21 -0.37 14.76 3.31
C GLU A 21 -1.64 14.19 3.95
N ALA A 22 -2.74 14.10 3.20
CA ALA A 22 -3.99 13.52 3.71
C ALA A 22 -3.83 12.06 4.20
N VAL A 23 -3.06 11.24 3.48
CA VAL A 23 -2.77 9.85 3.87
C VAL A 23 -1.92 9.78 5.13
N VAL A 24 -0.84 10.56 5.19
CA VAL A 24 0.08 10.56 6.34
C VAL A 24 -0.60 11.11 7.60
N GLU A 25 -1.41 12.16 7.49
CA GLU A 25 -2.21 12.67 8.60
C GLU A 25 -3.23 11.63 9.12
N ALA A 26 -3.85 10.85 8.23
CA ALA A 26 -4.68 9.73 8.65
C ALA A 26 -3.90 8.61 9.34
N CYS A 27 -2.64 8.38 8.97
CA CYS A 27 -1.72 7.52 9.71
C CYS A 27 -1.38 8.11 11.09
N PHE A 28 -1.18 9.42 11.21
CA PHE A 28 -0.92 10.09 12.49
C PHE A 28 -2.07 9.95 13.48
N MET A 29 -3.28 9.70 12.99
CA MET A 29 -4.49 9.55 13.79
C MET A 29 -4.90 8.08 14.03
N GLN A 30 -4.04 7.10 13.77
CA GLN A 30 -4.32 5.68 14.06
C GLN A 30 -4.49 5.40 15.56
N ASP A 31 -5.38 4.49 15.94
CA ASP A 31 -5.58 4.12 17.34
C ASP A 31 -4.37 3.35 17.93
N ASP A 32 -3.69 2.56 17.09
CA ASP A 32 -2.45 1.86 17.41
C ASP A 32 -1.25 2.65 16.89
N LYS A 33 -0.39 3.14 17.80
CA LYS A 33 0.82 3.92 17.49
C LYS A 33 2.10 3.09 17.37
N ASN A 34 2.02 1.76 17.54
CA ASN A 34 3.19 0.89 17.51
C ASN A 34 3.55 0.46 16.07
N PHE A 35 3.90 1.44 15.24
CA PHE A 35 4.33 1.27 13.86
C PHE A 35 5.27 2.40 13.44
N GLU A 36 5.94 2.25 12.30
CA GLU A 36 6.66 3.32 11.62
C GLU A 36 6.10 3.58 10.22
N ILE A 37 6.38 4.76 9.68
CA ILE A 37 6.02 5.17 8.32
C ILE A 37 7.28 5.29 7.48
N ILE A 38 7.27 4.67 6.30
CA ILE A 38 8.30 4.83 5.29
C ILE A 38 7.65 5.42 4.03
N ILE A 39 7.95 6.67 3.72
CA ILE A 39 7.55 7.29 2.46
C ILE A 39 8.51 6.80 1.38
N ALA A 40 7.99 6.03 0.43
CA ALA A 40 8.70 5.49 -0.72
C ALA A 40 8.38 6.31 -1.97
N ASP A 41 9.29 7.19 -2.34
CA ASP A 41 9.07 8.21 -3.37
C ASP A 41 9.74 7.82 -4.70
N ASP A 42 8.91 7.68 -5.74
CA ASP A 42 9.30 7.24 -7.08
C ASP A 42 9.74 8.41 -7.99
N GLY A 43 10.61 9.29 -7.49
CA GLY A 43 11.14 10.39 -8.29
C GLY A 43 10.32 11.69 -8.24
N SER A 44 9.61 11.98 -7.14
CA SER A 44 8.95 13.28 -7.02
C SER A 44 9.93 14.45 -7.00
N THR A 45 9.42 15.65 -7.29
CA THR A 45 10.19 16.90 -7.20
C THR A 45 10.30 17.42 -5.76
N ALA A 46 10.98 18.56 -5.59
CA ALA A 46 11.22 19.20 -4.30
C ALA A 46 9.93 19.48 -3.49
N ASN A 47 8.79 19.73 -4.14
CA ASN A 47 7.52 19.97 -3.46
C ASN A 47 7.09 18.81 -2.54
N THR A 48 7.28 17.55 -2.98
CA THR A 48 6.98 16.37 -2.19
C THR A 48 7.97 16.22 -1.04
N ARG A 49 9.27 16.45 -1.26
CA ARG A 49 10.28 16.44 -0.19
C ARG A 49 9.95 17.44 0.90
N ASP A 50 9.61 18.67 0.52
CA ASP A 50 9.33 19.73 1.48
C ASP A 50 8.08 19.39 2.31
N THR A 51 7.05 18.81 1.67
CA THR A 51 5.86 18.25 2.33
C THR A 51 6.22 17.14 3.31
N VAL A 52 7.04 16.16 2.90
CA VAL A 52 7.47 15.06 3.75
C VAL A 52 8.33 15.55 4.92
N THR A 53 9.16 16.56 4.71
CA THR A 53 9.98 17.19 5.76
C THR A 53 9.10 17.86 6.81
N ALA A 54 8.08 18.60 6.39
CA ALA A 54 7.10 19.21 7.28
C ALA A 54 6.30 18.16 8.09
N LEU A 55 5.90 17.06 7.43
CA LEU A 55 5.22 15.94 8.09
C LEU A 55 6.11 15.24 9.11
N ALA A 56 7.37 14.98 8.75
CA ALA A 56 8.35 14.34 9.63
C ALA A 56 8.56 15.13 10.93
N ALA A 57 8.62 16.47 10.83
CA ALA A 57 8.83 17.35 11.97
C ALA A 57 7.70 17.30 13.02
N ARG A 58 6.48 16.92 12.61
CA ARG A 58 5.29 16.82 13.48
C ARG A 58 4.81 15.39 13.71
N SER A 59 5.55 14.39 13.23
CA SER A 59 5.10 12.99 13.23
C SER A 59 5.04 12.41 14.66
N PRO A 60 3.91 11.81 15.09
CA PRO A 60 3.79 11.13 16.38
C PRO A 60 4.42 9.73 16.39
N VAL A 61 4.87 9.24 15.22
CA VAL A 61 5.54 7.94 15.03
C VAL A 61 6.81 8.12 14.20
N PRO A 62 7.77 7.18 14.20
CA PRO A 62 8.94 7.29 13.33
C PRO A 62 8.52 7.39 11.87
N LEU A 63 9.04 8.39 11.16
CA LEU A 63 8.76 8.64 9.74
C LEU A 63 10.11 8.80 9.01
N LYS A 64 10.30 8.00 7.96
CA LYS A 64 11.47 8.09 7.07
C LYS A 64 11.02 8.37 5.65
N HIS A 65 11.87 9.05 4.90
CA HIS A 65 11.71 9.27 3.45
C HIS A 65 12.82 8.52 2.72
N VAL A 66 12.44 7.69 1.76
CA VAL A 66 13.36 7.11 0.78
C VAL A 66 12.94 7.57 -0.61
N TRP A 67 13.92 7.95 -1.40
CA TRP A 67 13.71 8.48 -2.74
C TRP A 67 14.56 7.71 -3.75
N GLN A 68 14.12 7.72 -4.99
CA GLN A 68 14.88 7.27 -6.15
C GLN A 68 14.73 8.27 -7.30
N PRO A 69 15.67 8.34 -8.26
CA PRO A 69 15.54 9.21 -9.42
C PRO A 69 14.23 9.02 -10.20
N ASP A 70 13.75 10.04 -10.90
CA ASP A 70 12.63 9.90 -11.84
C ASP A 70 13.16 9.31 -13.16
N GLU A 71 12.89 8.02 -13.37
CA GLU A 71 13.19 7.31 -14.63
C GLU A 71 11.94 6.57 -15.11
N GLY A 72 10.79 7.25 -15.02
CA GLY A 72 9.49 6.69 -15.37
C GLY A 72 8.85 5.88 -14.24
N PHE A 73 7.75 5.17 -14.56
CA PHE A 73 6.94 4.46 -13.57
C PHE A 73 7.68 3.22 -13.02
N ARG A 74 8.23 3.33 -11.80
CA ARG A 74 9.04 2.29 -11.14
C ARG A 74 8.58 2.06 -9.69
N ALA A 75 7.27 2.02 -9.49
CA ALA A 75 6.65 1.79 -8.19
C ALA A 75 7.12 0.49 -7.49
N ALA A 76 7.48 -0.56 -8.26
CA ALA A 76 8.08 -1.78 -7.71
C ALA A 76 9.40 -1.50 -6.96
N MET A 77 10.29 -0.72 -7.56
CA MET A 77 11.58 -0.33 -6.98
C MET A 77 11.37 0.56 -5.75
N ALA A 78 10.43 1.51 -5.81
CA ALA A 78 10.10 2.35 -4.66
C ALA A 78 9.61 1.50 -3.46
N ARG A 79 8.73 0.51 -3.70
CA ARG A 79 8.25 -0.42 -2.66
C ARG A 79 9.37 -1.30 -2.09
N ASN A 80 10.30 -1.75 -2.92
CA ASN A 80 11.47 -2.52 -2.46
C ASN A 80 12.39 -1.65 -1.60
N ARG A 81 12.71 -0.42 -2.02
CA ARG A 81 13.49 0.54 -1.22
C ARG A 81 12.82 0.87 0.12
N GLY A 82 11.50 1.07 0.11
CA GLY A 82 10.73 1.24 1.34
C GLY A 82 10.80 0.02 2.28
N THR A 83 10.75 -1.19 1.71
CA THR A 83 10.91 -2.45 2.46
C THR A 83 12.30 -2.59 3.08
N LEU A 84 13.35 -2.16 2.39
CA LEU A 84 14.72 -2.19 2.90
C LEU A 84 14.95 -1.18 4.04
N ALA A 85 14.33 0.00 3.97
CA ALA A 85 14.43 1.03 5.01
C ALA A 85 13.53 0.79 6.24
N ALA A 86 12.51 -0.06 6.10
CA ALA A 86 11.65 -0.50 7.18
C ALA A 86 12.43 -1.33 8.21
N THR A 87 12.01 -1.27 9.48
CA THR A 87 12.51 -2.09 10.60
C THR A 87 11.50 -3.11 11.11
N GLY A 88 10.22 -2.96 10.71
CA GLY A 88 9.14 -3.89 11.00
C GLY A 88 9.31 -5.23 10.29
N ASN A 89 8.81 -6.30 10.92
CA ASN A 89 8.74 -7.63 10.33
C ASN A 89 7.44 -7.89 9.57
N TYR A 90 6.45 -7.01 9.70
CA TYR A 90 5.19 -7.03 8.96
C TYR A 90 5.04 -5.71 8.17
N ILE A 91 5.12 -5.82 6.85
CA ILE A 91 5.13 -4.67 5.95
C ILE A 91 3.73 -4.46 5.41
N ILE A 92 3.19 -3.25 5.55
CA ILE A 92 1.92 -2.84 4.95
C ILE A 92 2.24 -1.86 3.81
N PHE A 93 1.98 -2.25 2.58
CA PHE A 93 2.00 -1.36 1.43
C PHE A 93 0.70 -0.57 1.36
N LEU A 94 0.83 0.73 1.17
CA LEU A 94 -0.25 1.70 1.06
C LEU A 94 0.09 2.69 -0.05
N ASP A 95 -0.86 3.01 -0.93
CA ASP A 95 -0.62 4.07 -1.91
C ASP A 95 -0.82 5.46 -1.27
N GLY A 96 -0.06 6.47 -1.72
CA GLY A 96 -0.08 7.85 -1.22
C GLY A 96 -1.38 8.62 -1.50
N ASP A 97 -2.40 7.95 -2.03
CA ASP A 97 -3.74 8.45 -2.23
C ASP A 97 -4.82 7.59 -1.55
N CYS A 98 -4.41 6.64 -0.71
CA CYS A 98 -5.28 5.73 0.03
C CYS A 98 -5.33 6.10 1.51
N VAL A 99 -6.35 6.85 1.91
CA VAL A 99 -6.53 7.31 3.30
C VAL A 99 -7.02 6.15 4.19
N PRO A 100 -6.25 5.70 5.19
CA PRO A 100 -6.65 4.58 6.05
C PRO A 100 -7.75 4.96 7.05
N GLN A 101 -8.54 3.96 7.48
CA GLN A 101 -9.45 4.08 8.62
C GLN A 101 -8.67 4.17 9.95
N ARG A 102 -9.29 4.68 11.05
CA ARG A 102 -8.66 4.85 12.38
C ARG A 102 -8.06 3.57 12.97
N ASP A 103 -8.73 2.44 12.72
CA ASP A 103 -8.36 1.13 13.25
C ASP A 103 -7.48 0.32 12.28
N PHE A 104 -6.99 0.90 11.19
CA PHE A 104 -6.31 0.20 10.10
C PHE A 104 -5.09 -0.60 10.57
N ILE A 105 -4.20 0.01 11.37
CA ILE A 105 -3.01 -0.68 11.91
C ILE A 105 -3.40 -1.82 12.85
N ALA A 106 -4.34 -1.57 13.77
CA ALA A 106 -4.82 -2.57 14.71
C ALA A 106 -5.47 -3.76 13.98
N ARG A 107 -6.20 -3.50 12.89
CA ARG A 107 -6.86 -4.54 12.08
C ARG A 107 -5.87 -5.38 11.30
N HIS A 108 -4.84 -4.77 10.71
CA HIS A 108 -3.75 -5.51 10.08
C HIS A 108 -3.01 -6.38 11.11
N ARG A 109 -2.72 -5.85 12.30
CA ARG A 109 -2.11 -6.61 13.41
C ARG A 109 -2.95 -7.81 13.81
N LEU A 110 -4.27 -7.67 13.91
CA LEU A 110 -5.20 -8.75 14.23
C LEU A 110 -5.25 -9.83 13.14
N LEU A 111 -5.10 -9.44 11.87
CA LEU A 111 -5.12 -10.39 10.75
C LEU A 111 -3.74 -11.02 10.47
N ALA A 112 -2.66 -10.44 10.97
CA ALA A 112 -1.31 -10.91 10.75
C ALA A 112 -1.12 -12.34 11.27
N ARG A 113 -0.67 -13.23 10.39
CA ARG A 113 -0.32 -14.62 10.74
C ARG A 113 0.81 -15.10 9.82
N PRO A 114 1.92 -15.65 10.35
CA PRO A 114 3.01 -16.17 9.52
C PRO A 114 2.52 -17.15 8.45
N GLY A 115 3.08 -17.06 7.24
CA GLY A 115 2.64 -17.82 6.07
C GLY A 115 1.35 -17.30 5.43
N PHE A 116 0.84 -16.14 5.86
CA PHE A 116 -0.29 -15.46 5.25
C PHE A 116 0.02 -14.00 4.95
N LEU A 117 -0.26 -13.58 3.72
CA LEU A 117 -0.40 -12.18 3.33
C LEU A 117 -1.86 -11.72 3.49
N VAL A 118 -2.10 -10.42 3.64
CA VAL A 118 -3.43 -9.81 3.70
C VAL A 118 -3.61 -8.86 2.52
N SER A 119 -4.58 -9.14 1.66
CA SER A 119 -4.99 -8.21 0.59
C SER A 119 -6.20 -7.40 1.06
N GLY A 120 -6.07 -6.10 1.20
CA GLY A 120 -7.13 -5.24 1.69
C GLY A 120 -8.16 -4.82 0.66
N SER A 121 -9.01 -3.87 1.03
CA SER A 121 -10.07 -3.33 0.18
C SER A 121 -9.99 -1.82 0.09
N ARG A 122 -10.40 -1.29 -1.05
CA ARG A 122 -10.54 0.14 -1.27
C ARG A 122 -11.99 0.56 -1.51
N ILE A 123 -12.31 1.74 -1.00
CA ILE A 123 -13.54 2.48 -1.23
C ILE A 123 -13.16 3.65 -2.11
N LEU A 124 -13.78 3.78 -3.27
CA LEU A 124 -13.46 4.82 -4.23
C LEU A 124 -14.25 6.08 -3.88
N LEU A 125 -13.55 7.21 -3.78
CA LEU A 125 -14.17 8.51 -3.65
C LEU A 125 -14.43 9.13 -5.03
N SER A 126 -15.45 9.98 -5.13
CA SER A 126 -15.64 10.82 -6.31
C SER A 126 -14.55 11.88 -6.42
N GLN A 127 -14.38 12.44 -7.61
CA GLN A 127 -13.55 13.63 -7.83
C GLN A 127 -13.98 14.78 -6.92
N ALA A 128 -15.28 15.09 -6.89
CA ALA A 128 -15.83 16.21 -6.11
C ALA A 128 -15.58 16.07 -4.60
N LEU A 129 -15.75 14.87 -4.04
CA LEU A 129 -15.44 14.64 -2.63
C LEU A 129 -13.93 14.73 -2.39
N THR A 130 -13.11 14.17 -3.27
CA THR A 130 -11.64 14.24 -3.16
C THR A 130 -11.14 15.67 -3.13
N GLU A 131 -11.60 16.53 -4.04
CA GLU A 131 -11.22 17.95 -4.08
C GLU A 131 -11.60 18.68 -2.79
N ARG A 132 -12.78 18.38 -2.22
CA ARG A 132 -13.19 18.94 -0.93
C ARG A 132 -12.34 18.44 0.22
N VAL A 133 -12.02 17.15 0.24
CA VAL A 133 -11.17 16.53 1.28
C VAL A 133 -9.80 17.19 1.32
N LEU A 134 -9.19 17.39 0.16
CA LEU A 134 -7.86 17.98 0.05
C LEU A 134 -7.86 19.48 0.38
N ARG A 135 -8.86 20.22 -0.13
CA ARG A 135 -8.95 21.67 0.09
C ARG A 135 -9.34 22.06 1.51
N GLU A 136 -10.27 21.32 2.13
CA GLU A 136 -10.83 21.63 3.44
C GLU A 136 -10.24 20.76 4.57
N HIS A 137 -9.26 19.90 4.25
CA HIS A 137 -8.65 18.93 5.18
C HIS A 137 -9.70 18.08 5.93
N ILE A 138 -10.71 17.59 5.20
CA ILE A 138 -11.81 16.82 5.80
C ILE A 138 -11.31 15.44 6.24
N ASP A 139 -11.52 15.12 7.51
CA ASP A 139 -11.33 13.77 8.03
C ASP A 139 -12.46 12.81 7.58
N VAL A 140 -12.30 12.24 6.37
CA VAL A 140 -13.27 11.28 5.80
C VAL A 140 -13.36 10.00 6.65
N ALA A 141 -12.28 9.64 7.34
CA ALA A 141 -12.23 8.46 8.19
C ALA A 141 -13.01 8.68 9.50
N GLY A 142 -13.21 9.92 9.94
CA GLY A 142 -14.00 10.30 11.12
C GLY A 142 -15.47 10.63 10.86
N LEU A 143 -15.93 10.66 9.60
CA LEU A 143 -17.33 10.97 9.28
C LEU A 143 -18.33 10.08 10.03
N GLY A 144 -19.43 10.67 10.47
CA GLY A 144 -20.53 9.95 11.11
C GLY A 144 -21.27 9.03 10.14
N VAL A 145 -22.02 8.06 10.68
CA VAL A 145 -22.79 7.09 9.88
C VAL A 145 -23.72 7.79 8.89
N LEU A 146 -24.46 8.81 9.35
CA LEU A 146 -25.41 9.56 8.52
C LEU A 146 -24.71 10.29 7.36
N GLU A 147 -23.54 10.88 7.61
CA GLU A 147 -22.77 11.59 6.60
C GLU A 147 -22.24 10.64 5.53
N ARG A 148 -21.73 9.48 5.94
CA ARG A 148 -21.30 8.42 5.01
C ARG A 148 -22.45 7.97 4.12
N LEU A 149 -23.64 7.76 4.69
CA LEU A 149 -24.82 7.40 3.89
C LEU A 149 -25.18 8.52 2.90
N ARG A 150 -25.10 9.80 3.29
CA ARG A 150 -25.29 10.93 2.37
C ARG A 150 -24.25 10.92 1.24
N CYS A 151 -22.97 10.67 1.55
CA CYS A 151 -21.92 10.53 0.53
C CYS A 151 -22.26 9.38 -0.45
N ARG A 152 -22.76 8.24 0.04
CA ARG A 152 -23.19 7.14 -0.84
C ARG A 152 -24.35 7.52 -1.76
N LEU A 153 -25.34 8.24 -1.23
CA LEU A 153 -26.50 8.68 -1.99
C LEU A 153 -26.14 9.71 -3.06
N ARG A 154 -25.13 10.56 -2.81
CA ARG A 154 -24.59 11.53 -3.77
C ARG A 154 -23.65 10.91 -4.82
N GLY A 155 -23.30 9.64 -4.67
CA GLY A 155 -22.30 8.99 -5.53
C GLY A 155 -20.85 9.32 -5.16
N ASP A 156 -20.62 9.97 -4.03
CA ASP A 156 -19.29 10.35 -3.55
C ASP A 156 -18.47 9.18 -3.00
N MET A 157 -19.13 8.08 -2.64
CA MET A 157 -18.49 6.85 -2.17
C MET A 157 -19.16 5.65 -2.83
N ASN A 158 -18.38 4.74 -3.42
CA ASN A 158 -18.96 3.53 -4.03
C ASN A 158 -19.45 2.49 -3.01
N LYS A 159 -18.94 2.55 -1.78
CA LYS A 159 -19.14 1.58 -0.69
C LYS A 159 -19.21 2.32 0.64
N VAL A 160 -20.12 1.90 1.53
CA VAL A 160 -20.24 2.48 2.88
C VAL A 160 -20.37 1.45 3.99
N LEU A 161 -20.96 0.29 3.73
CA LEU A 161 -21.02 -0.81 4.71
C LEU A 161 -19.63 -1.17 5.22
N GLN A 162 -18.63 -1.14 4.34
CA GLN A 162 -17.25 -1.44 4.64
C GLN A 162 -16.56 -0.41 5.56
N THR A 163 -17.09 0.81 5.63
CA THR A 163 -16.61 1.78 6.64
C THR A 163 -17.21 1.54 8.03
N MET A 164 -18.37 0.89 8.11
CA MET A 164 -19.16 0.78 9.35
C MET A 164 -19.02 -0.59 10.02
N LEU A 165 -18.82 -1.64 9.22
CA LEU A 165 -18.76 -3.02 9.70
C LEU A 165 -17.31 -3.52 9.69
N ARG A 166 -16.97 -4.27 10.75
CA ARG A 166 -15.69 -4.95 10.89
C ARG A 166 -15.96 -6.42 11.14
N TRP A 167 -15.59 -7.25 10.17
CA TRP A 167 -15.70 -8.70 10.24
C TRP A 167 -14.48 -9.28 10.98
N PRO A 168 -14.63 -10.33 11.81
CA PRO A 168 -13.49 -10.95 12.53
C PRO A 168 -12.59 -11.79 11.61
N ASP A 169 -11.50 -12.37 12.13
CA ASP A 169 -10.61 -13.29 11.37
C ASP A 169 -11.22 -14.69 11.17
N ILE A 170 -12.39 -14.74 10.52
CA ILE A 170 -13.15 -15.97 10.29
C ILE A 170 -13.45 -16.09 8.79
N GLY A 171 -13.08 -17.23 8.19
CA GLY A 171 -13.38 -17.54 6.79
C GLY A 171 -12.58 -16.72 5.76
N ARG A 172 -11.51 -16.03 6.17
CA ARG A 172 -10.74 -15.12 5.30
C ARG A 172 -9.73 -15.81 4.37
N VAL A 173 -9.35 -17.06 4.67
CA VAL A 173 -8.27 -17.76 3.98
C VAL A 173 -8.67 -18.17 2.57
N ARG A 174 -7.86 -17.80 1.59
CA ARG A 174 -7.94 -18.22 0.19
C ARG A 174 -6.81 -19.20 -0.10
N ARG A 175 -7.18 -20.47 -0.34
CA ARG A 175 -6.23 -21.57 -0.59
C ARG A 175 -5.76 -21.68 -2.04
N ARG A 176 -6.46 -21.02 -2.96
CA ARG A 176 -6.12 -21.00 -4.39
C ARG A 176 -5.77 -19.58 -4.79
N PHE A 177 -4.79 -19.47 -5.68
CA PHE A 177 -4.45 -18.21 -6.30
C PHE A 177 -5.66 -17.67 -7.09
N SER A 178 -5.86 -16.36 -7.02
CA SER A 178 -6.87 -15.66 -7.82
C SER A 178 -6.41 -14.23 -8.03
N TRP A 179 -6.40 -13.81 -9.29
CA TRP A 179 -6.13 -12.46 -9.75
C TRP A 179 -7.08 -11.41 -9.15
N ARG A 180 -8.25 -11.82 -8.67
CA ARG A 180 -9.26 -10.90 -8.15
C ARG A 180 -8.81 -10.33 -6.81
N ARG A 181 -8.96 -9.00 -6.68
CA ARG A 181 -8.71 -8.24 -5.44
C ARG A 181 -7.27 -8.35 -4.95
N ILE A 182 -6.31 -8.32 -5.88
CA ILE A 182 -4.90 -8.06 -5.58
C ILE A 182 -4.66 -6.61 -6.01
N LYS A 183 -4.30 -5.78 -5.03
CA LYS A 183 -3.87 -4.39 -5.22
C LYS A 183 -2.83 -4.06 -4.17
N SER A 184 -1.66 -3.63 -4.62
CA SER A 184 -0.55 -3.18 -3.76
C SER A 184 -0.89 -1.91 -2.96
N CYS A 185 -1.91 -1.16 -3.39
CA CYS A 185 -2.45 0.00 -2.66
C CYS A 185 -2.91 -0.30 -1.22
N ASN A 186 -3.09 -1.58 -0.88
CA ASN A 186 -3.42 -2.05 0.45
C ASN A 186 -3.10 -3.55 0.54
N LEU A 187 -1.84 -3.85 0.82
CA LEU A 187 -1.32 -5.21 0.85
C LEU A 187 -0.36 -5.36 2.02
N ALA A 188 -0.54 -6.36 2.87
CA ALA A 188 0.37 -6.62 3.97
C ALA A 188 1.03 -7.99 3.86
N VAL A 189 2.35 -8.02 4.02
CA VAL A 189 3.20 -9.21 3.82
C VAL A 189 4.28 -9.25 4.90
N TRP A 190 4.64 -10.45 5.35
CA TRP A 190 5.80 -10.59 6.24
C TRP A 190 7.09 -10.29 5.49
N ARG A 191 8.01 -9.59 6.14
CA ARG A 191 9.34 -9.28 5.58
C ARG A 191 10.05 -10.55 5.08
N ALA A 192 10.07 -11.60 5.90
CA ALA A 192 10.70 -12.87 5.54
C ALA A 192 10.09 -13.50 4.28
N ASP A 193 8.78 -13.34 4.07
CA ASP A 193 8.10 -13.83 2.86
C ASP A 193 8.48 -12.99 1.62
N LEU A 194 8.64 -11.67 1.79
CA LEU A 194 9.16 -10.79 0.73
C LEU A 194 10.60 -11.14 0.35
N GLU A 195 11.50 -11.29 1.33
CA GLU A 195 12.89 -11.67 1.12
C GLU A 195 13.03 -13.03 0.44
N LYS A 196 12.15 -13.98 0.80
CA LYS A 196 12.07 -15.31 0.18
C LYS A 196 11.81 -15.26 -1.32
N VAL A 197 11.00 -14.30 -1.79
CA VAL A 197 10.64 -14.16 -3.22
C VAL A 197 11.41 -13.05 -3.94
N ASN A 198 12.38 -12.42 -3.27
CA ASN A 198 13.11 -11.24 -3.73
C ASN A 198 12.24 -9.98 -3.94
N GLY A 199 11.16 -9.81 -3.17
CA GLY A 199 10.31 -8.61 -3.19
C GLY A 199 9.49 -8.43 -4.48
N PHE A 200 9.12 -7.18 -4.77
CA PHE A 200 8.52 -6.81 -6.06
C PHE A 200 9.54 -6.99 -7.18
N ASP A 201 9.06 -7.32 -8.38
CA ASP A 201 9.94 -7.44 -9.54
C ASP A 201 10.06 -6.12 -10.28
N GLU A 202 11.26 -5.54 -10.24
CA GLU A 202 11.61 -4.26 -10.84
C GLU A 202 11.83 -4.36 -12.36
N SER A 203 11.71 -5.56 -12.95
CA SER A 203 11.57 -5.68 -14.40
C SER A 203 10.20 -5.23 -14.92
N PHE A 204 9.20 -5.06 -14.04
CA PHE A 204 7.91 -4.49 -14.40
C PHE A 204 8.07 -2.97 -14.49
N VAL A 205 8.22 -2.48 -15.72
CA VAL A 205 8.18 -1.06 -16.05
C VAL A 205 6.78 -0.76 -16.61
N GLY A 206 6.32 0.47 -16.45
CA GLY A 206 4.98 0.86 -16.89
C GLY A 206 3.86 0.33 -16.01
N TRP A 207 2.61 0.42 -16.48
CA TRP A 207 1.47 0.26 -15.60
C TRP A 207 1.09 -1.22 -15.36
N GLY A 208 1.11 -1.61 -14.08
CA GLY A 208 0.34 -2.72 -13.54
C GLY A 208 0.97 -4.10 -13.60
N HIS A 209 0.27 -5.04 -12.93
CA HIS A 209 0.58 -6.46 -12.78
C HIS A 209 1.81 -6.82 -11.92
N GLU A 210 2.57 -5.86 -11.42
CA GLU A 210 3.66 -6.07 -10.46
C GLU A 210 3.12 -6.63 -9.12
N ASP A 211 1.92 -6.22 -8.74
CA ASP A 211 1.21 -6.69 -7.55
C ASP A 211 0.72 -8.14 -7.69
N ALA A 212 0.16 -8.47 -8.86
CA ALA A 212 -0.28 -9.81 -9.21
C ALA A 212 0.89 -10.78 -9.30
N ASP A 213 2.01 -10.34 -9.88
CA ASP A 213 3.27 -11.09 -9.94
C ASP A 213 3.79 -11.44 -8.53
N LEU A 214 3.90 -10.43 -7.65
CA LEU A 214 4.35 -10.65 -6.28
C LEU A 214 3.48 -11.69 -5.56
N VAL A 215 2.16 -11.53 -5.62
CA VAL A 215 1.23 -12.46 -4.96
C VAL A 215 1.33 -13.85 -5.58
N LEU A 216 1.47 -13.97 -6.90
CA LEU A 216 1.66 -15.26 -7.56
C LEU A 216 2.92 -15.98 -7.06
N ARG A 217 4.05 -15.29 -7.04
CA ARG A 217 5.33 -15.83 -6.55
C ARG A 217 5.25 -16.24 -5.08
N LEU A 218 4.58 -15.45 -4.25
CA LEU A 218 4.30 -15.78 -2.84
C LEU A 218 3.46 -17.07 -2.72
N PHE A 219 2.42 -17.24 -3.55
CA PHE A 219 1.64 -18.48 -3.59
C PHE A 219 2.48 -19.69 -4.00
N HIS A 220 3.34 -19.56 -5.02
CA HIS A 220 4.27 -20.62 -5.40
C HIS A 220 5.26 -20.95 -4.27
N ALA A 221 5.64 -19.96 -3.48
CA ALA A 221 6.49 -20.12 -2.29
C ALA A 221 5.74 -20.64 -1.04
N GLY A 222 4.45 -20.98 -1.15
CA GLY A 222 3.64 -21.56 -0.08
C GLY A 222 2.94 -20.56 0.84
N VAL A 223 3.01 -19.27 0.55
CA VAL A 223 2.29 -18.23 1.30
C VAL A 223 0.84 -18.17 0.83
N LEU A 224 -0.09 -18.20 1.78
CA LEU A 224 -1.52 -18.10 1.50
C LEU A 224 -2.02 -16.67 1.65
N ARG A 225 -3.23 -16.40 1.14
CA ARG A 225 -3.85 -15.07 1.24
C ARG A 225 -5.02 -15.04 2.20
N LYS A 226 -5.11 -14.00 3.01
CA LYS A 226 -6.33 -13.59 3.71
C LYS A 226 -7.00 -12.42 2.98
N ASP A 227 -8.32 -12.49 2.84
CA ASP A 227 -9.15 -11.39 2.37
C ASP A 227 -9.32 -10.36 3.49
N GLY A 228 -8.91 -9.11 3.27
CA GLY A 228 -8.97 -7.99 4.21
C GLY A 228 -10.25 -7.16 4.11
N ALA A 229 -11.18 -7.50 3.22
CA ALA A 229 -12.47 -6.81 3.15
C ALA A 229 -13.23 -6.89 4.50
N LEU A 230 -13.94 -5.82 4.84
CA LEU A 230 -14.55 -5.57 6.15
C LEU A 230 -13.53 -5.64 7.30
N ALA A 231 -12.32 -5.13 7.12
CA ALA A 231 -11.32 -5.08 8.19
C ALA A 231 -10.26 -4.01 7.93
N THR A 232 -9.71 -3.94 6.73
CA THR A 232 -8.54 -3.10 6.44
C THR A 232 -8.84 -2.03 5.39
N GLU A 233 -10.07 -1.54 5.30
CA GLU A 233 -10.48 -0.57 4.31
C GLU A 233 -9.63 0.70 4.25
N VAL A 234 -9.38 1.15 3.02
CA VAL A 234 -8.82 2.47 2.71
C VAL A 234 -9.79 3.25 1.83
N LEU A 235 -9.78 4.57 1.97
CA LEU A 235 -10.54 5.52 1.15
C LEU A 235 -9.60 6.03 0.06
N HIS A 236 -9.81 5.57 -1.17
CA HIS A 236 -8.98 5.92 -2.31
C HIS A 236 -9.45 7.25 -2.87
N LEU A 237 -8.61 8.27 -2.73
CA LEU A 237 -8.81 9.58 -3.32
C LEU A 237 -8.83 9.42 -4.84
N TRP A 238 -9.72 10.16 -5.49
CA TRP A 238 -9.82 10.14 -6.93
C TRP A 238 -8.55 10.75 -7.56
N HIS A 239 -8.10 10.17 -8.65
CA HIS A 239 -7.10 10.73 -9.54
C HIS A 239 -7.44 10.32 -10.97
N ARG A 240 -6.87 11.01 -11.97
CA ARG A 240 -6.95 10.57 -13.36
C ARG A 240 -6.12 9.29 -13.50
N GLU A 241 -6.69 8.26 -14.12
CA GLU A 241 -5.93 7.05 -14.43
C GLU A 241 -4.84 7.39 -15.44
N ALA A 242 -3.61 6.93 -15.19
CA ALA A 242 -2.53 7.02 -16.17
C ALA A 242 -2.86 6.17 -17.40
N GLU A 243 -2.28 6.50 -18.54
CA GLU A 243 -2.36 5.65 -19.73
C GLU A 243 -1.78 4.27 -19.40
N ARG A 244 -2.53 3.21 -19.72
CA ARG A 244 -2.19 1.83 -19.36
C ARG A 244 -1.26 1.20 -20.38
N ASP A 245 -0.25 1.96 -20.76
CA ASP A 245 0.79 1.49 -21.66
C ASP A 245 1.46 0.29 -21.00
N GLU A 246 1.66 -0.78 -21.78
CA GLU A 246 2.30 -2.03 -21.35
C GLU A 246 1.49 -2.96 -20.41
N GLU A 247 0.21 -2.68 -20.10
CA GLU A 247 -0.63 -3.59 -19.29
C GLU A 247 -0.69 -5.02 -19.89
N SER A 248 -0.67 -5.12 -21.22
CA SER A 248 -0.76 -6.40 -21.94
C SER A 248 0.53 -7.23 -21.90
N SER A 249 1.71 -6.61 -21.97
CA SER A 249 3.00 -7.31 -21.87
C SER A 249 3.24 -7.79 -20.45
N ASN A 250 3.01 -6.94 -19.45
CA ASN A 250 3.16 -7.30 -18.03
C ASN A 250 2.22 -8.45 -17.64
N ARG A 251 0.98 -8.47 -18.16
CA ARG A 251 0.06 -9.59 -17.98
C ARG A 251 0.63 -10.91 -18.51
N ASN A 252 1.25 -10.91 -19.69
CA ASN A 252 1.83 -12.11 -20.29
C ASN A 252 2.99 -12.66 -19.47
N VAL A 253 3.83 -11.78 -18.90
CA VAL A 253 4.89 -12.18 -17.96
C VAL A 253 4.31 -12.93 -16.77
N VAL A 254 3.24 -12.41 -16.15
CA VAL A 254 2.63 -13.10 -14.99
C VAL A 254 1.97 -14.42 -15.40
N LEU A 255 1.37 -14.52 -16.59
CA LEU A 255 0.84 -15.79 -17.11
C LEU A 255 1.93 -16.84 -17.34
N GLN A 256 3.06 -16.44 -17.91
CA GLN A 256 4.20 -17.33 -18.10
C GLN A 256 4.76 -17.82 -16.76
N ARG A 257 4.94 -16.92 -15.79
CA ARG A 257 5.38 -17.26 -14.44
C ARG A 257 4.41 -18.20 -13.72
N ALA A 258 3.12 -18.11 -14.01
CA ALA A 258 2.12 -19.03 -13.49
C ALA A 258 2.31 -20.45 -14.04
N ALA A 259 2.70 -20.59 -15.32
CA ALA A 259 3.02 -21.87 -15.93
C ALA A 259 4.33 -22.46 -15.39
N ASP A 260 5.37 -21.63 -15.29
CA ASP A 260 6.74 -22.07 -14.93
C ASP A 260 6.96 -22.19 -13.41
N ARG A 261 5.93 -21.85 -12.62
CA ARG A 261 5.96 -21.85 -11.14
C ARG A 261 7.09 -21.00 -10.56
N THR A 262 7.38 -19.87 -11.20
CA THR A 262 8.42 -18.93 -10.77
C THR A 262 8.16 -18.46 -9.33
N THR A 263 9.22 -18.39 -8.52
CA THR A 263 9.14 -17.91 -7.12
C THR A 263 9.99 -16.68 -6.86
N GLN A 264 10.96 -16.37 -7.72
CA GLN A 264 11.90 -15.26 -7.53
C GLN A 264 11.58 -14.12 -8.51
N ALA A 265 11.68 -12.88 -8.03
CA ALA A 265 11.77 -11.72 -8.92
C ALA A 265 13.07 -11.79 -9.74
N VAL A 266 13.04 -11.27 -10.97
CA VAL A 266 14.22 -11.12 -11.83
C VAL A 266 15.17 -10.06 -11.26
N ARG A 267 14.61 -8.94 -10.80
CA ARG A 267 15.31 -7.89 -10.03
C ARG A 267 14.42 -7.44 -8.87
N GLY A 268 14.97 -7.28 -7.68
CA GLY A 268 14.23 -6.81 -6.51
C GLY A 268 15.11 -6.51 -5.31
N LEU A 269 14.74 -7.05 -4.13
CA LEU A 269 15.36 -6.65 -2.87
C LEU A 269 16.87 -6.89 -2.78
N ARG A 270 17.36 -8.01 -3.33
CA ARG A 270 18.77 -8.43 -3.21
C ARG A 270 19.71 -7.50 -3.99
N GLU A 271 19.23 -6.96 -5.10
CA GLU A 271 19.97 -6.05 -5.96
C GLU A 271 20.27 -4.72 -5.27
N HIS A 272 19.46 -4.34 -4.28
CA HIS A 272 19.63 -3.11 -3.49
C HIS A 272 20.17 -3.36 -2.07
N ALA A 273 20.53 -4.61 -1.74
CA ALA A 273 21.03 -4.96 -0.41
C ALA A 273 22.42 -4.32 -0.18
N GLY A 274 22.45 -3.24 0.60
CA GLY A 274 23.68 -2.51 0.93
C GLY A 274 23.82 -1.15 0.24
N GLU A 275 22.87 -0.75 -0.63
CA GLU A 275 22.82 0.61 -1.14
C GLU A 275 22.36 1.59 -0.05
N ALA A 276 23.04 2.73 0.06
CA ALA A 276 22.56 3.81 0.93
C ALA A 276 21.26 4.40 0.37
N PRO A 277 20.29 4.80 1.22
CA PRO A 277 19.08 5.48 0.77
C PRO A 277 19.44 6.73 -0.02
N SER A 278 18.90 6.87 -1.23
CA SER A 278 19.09 8.08 -2.02
C SER A 278 18.15 9.18 -1.52
N SER A 279 18.62 10.43 -1.55
CA SER A 279 17.85 11.63 -1.23
C SER A 279 17.60 12.45 -2.49
N ILE A 280 16.51 13.23 -2.52
CA ILE A 280 16.25 14.17 -3.62
C ILE A 280 17.44 15.15 -3.73
N PRO A 281 18.03 15.35 -4.93
CA PRO A 281 19.06 16.35 -5.15
C PRO A 281 18.62 17.75 -4.69
N GLY A 282 19.57 18.54 -4.22
CA GLY A 282 19.38 19.91 -3.73
C GLY A 282 18.89 20.87 -4.80
#